data_AF-A0A5C0DSN8-F1
#
_entry.id   AF-A0A5C0DSN8-F1
#
_cell.length_a   1.000
_cell.length_b   1.000
_cell.length_c   1.000
_cell.angle_alpha   90.00
_cell.angle_beta   90.00
_cell.angle_gamma   90.00
#
_symmetry.space_group_name_H-M   'P 1'
#
loop_
_entity.id
_entity.type
_entity.pdbx_description
1 polymer ?
#
loop_
_entity_poly.entity_id
_entity_poly.type
_entity_poly.pdbx_seq_one_letter_code
_entity_poly.pdbx_strand_id
1 'polypeptide(L)'
;MLSVDAINQLPLVVTVVVGTKGTNITKNYPTNVRCLPEETGLLIETVFLCFQIRSLDLKRFPSQPSGKLSDAKMQDIETVVRYCLGL
;
A
#
# COMPACT_ATOMS: atom_id res chain seq x y z
N MET A 1 -0.53 6.07 -0.03
CA MET A 1 0.55 6.08 -1.06
C MET A 1 1.84 5.68 -0.36
N LEU A 2 2.84 5.14 -1.07
CA LEU A 2 4.13 4.77 -0.46
C LEU A 2 5.14 5.94 -0.55
N SER A 3 5.12 6.72 -1.63
CA SER A 3 5.91 7.95 -1.69
C SER A 3 5.48 8.94 -0.62
N VAL A 4 6.46 9.68 -0.09
CA VAL A 4 6.23 10.72 0.93
C VAL A 4 5.41 11.88 0.37
N ASP A 5 4.68 12.58 1.24
CA ASP A 5 3.75 13.64 0.83
C ASP A 5 4.40 14.78 0.06
N ALA A 6 5.64 15.14 0.41
CA ALA A 6 6.40 16.15 -0.32
C ALA A 6 6.61 15.76 -1.80
N ILE A 7 6.74 14.47 -2.13
CA ILE A 7 6.81 14.00 -3.53
C ILE A 7 5.41 13.98 -4.14
N ASN A 8 4.39 13.53 -3.40
CA ASN A 8 3.01 13.42 -3.89
C ASN A 8 2.38 14.78 -4.29
N GLN A 9 2.91 15.89 -3.76
CA GLN A 9 2.46 17.26 -4.05
C GLN A 9 3.16 17.89 -5.28
N LEU A 10 4.16 17.22 -5.85
CA LEU A 10 4.87 17.66 -7.05
C LEU A 10 4.20 17.10 -8.32
N PRO A 11 4.44 17.68 -9.51
CA PRO A 11 3.95 17.16 -10.78
C PRO A 11 4.76 15.92 -11.24
N LEU A 12 4.95 14.95 -10.34
CA LEU A 12 5.69 13.70 -10.53
C LEU A 12 4.76 12.50 -10.41
N VAL A 13 5.26 11.33 -10.82
CA VAL A 13 4.61 10.05 -10.54
C VAL A 13 4.64 9.75 -9.05
N VAL A 14 3.62 9.06 -8.56
CA VAL A 14 3.57 8.55 -7.18
C VAL A 14 4.01 7.10 -7.12
N THR A 15 4.58 6.71 -5.99
CA THR A 15 4.97 5.33 -5.72
C THR A 15 3.89 4.64 -4.89
N VAL A 16 3.48 3.45 -5.32
CA VAL A 16 2.41 2.67 -4.68
C VAL A 16 2.81 1.21 -4.48
N VAL A 17 2.16 0.58 -3.51
CA VAL A 17 2.13 -0.88 -3.31
C VAL A 17 0.76 -1.38 -3.76
N VAL A 18 0.74 -2.48 -4.52
CA VAL A 18 -0.51 -3.08 -5.01
C VAL A 18 -1.23 -3.82 -3.88
N GLY A 19 -2.54 -3.60 -3.75
CA GLY A 19 -3.43 -4.33 -2.85
C GLY A 19 -4.31 -5.34 -3.59
N THR A 20 -4.67 -6.45 -2.94
CA THR A 20 -5.64 -7.44 -3.42
C THR A 20 -6.57 -7.86 -2.29
N LYS A 21 -7.73 -8.44 -2.63
CA LYS A 21 -8.68 -8.95 -1.62
C LYS A 21 -8.02 -10.01 -0.77
N GLY A 22 -8.26 -10.01 0.54
CA GLY A 22 -7.67 -11.00 1.45
C GLY A 22 -8.02 -12.45 1.11
N THR A 23 -9.19 -12.68 0.52
CA THR A 23 -9.62 -14.01 0.03
C THR A 23 -8.82 -14.53 -1.16
N ASN A 24 -8.13 -13.65 -1.91
CA ASN A 24 -7.26 -14.07 -3.01
C ASN A 24 -5.92 -14.65 -2.51
N ILE A 25 -5.57 -14.43 -1.25
CA ILE A 25 -4.31 -14.86 -0.65
C ILE A 25 -4.61 -15.89 0.43
N THR A 26 -4.34 -17.16 0.16
CA THR A 26 -4.58 -18.27 1.11
C THR A 26 -3.41 -18.53 2.05
N LYS A 27 -2.21 -18.06 1.69
CA LYS A 27 -0.98 -18.22 2.47
C LYS A 27 -0.32 -16.87 2.71
N ASN A 28 0.07 -16.62 3.95
CA ASN A 28 0.84 -15.43 4.29
C ASN A 28 2.30 -15.62 3.87
N TYR A 29 2.84 -14.60 3.19
CA TYR A 29 4.24 -14.52 2.81
C TYR A 29 4.90 -13.35 3.53
N PRO A 30 6.20 -13.43 3.87
CA PRO A 30 6.92 -12.32 4.50
C PRO A 30 6.94 -11.03 3.67
N THR A 31 6.60 -11.11 2.37
CA THR A 31 6.52 -9.98 1.43
C THR A 31 5.16 -9.27 1.45
N ASN A 32 4.22 -9.73 2.28
CA ASN A 32 2.85 -9.26 2.27
C ASN A 32 2.45 -8.70 3.64
N VAL A 33 1.62 -7.66 3.62
CA VAL A 33 0.98 -7.14 4.83
C VAL A 33 -0.52 -7.30 4.67
N ARG A 34 -1.14 -8.07 5.57
CA ARG A 34 -2.58 -8.30 5.62
C ARG A 34 -3.19 -7.31 6.60
N CYS A 35 -4.20 -6.56 6.16
CA CYS A 35 -4.87 -5.54 6.96
C CYS A 35 -6.39 -5.77 7.00
N LEU A 36 -6.97 -5.55 8.15
CA LEU A 36 -8.41 -5.59 8.39
C LEU A 36 -9.11 -4.31 7.85
N PRO A 37 -10.43 -4.35 7.60
CA PRO A 37 -11.22 -3.19 7.21
C PRO A 37 -10.96 -1.94 8.06
N GLU A 38 -10.98 -2.06 9.37
CA GLU A 38 -10.79 -0.99 10.34
C GLU A 38 -9.40 -0.35 10.30
N GLU A 39 -8.40 -1.09 9.81
CA GLU A 39 -7.03 -0.60 9.69
C GLU A 39 -6.78 0.16 8.38
N THR A 40 -7.66 0.01 7.41
CA THR A 40 -7.53 0.56 6.05
C THR A 40 -8.61 1.58 5.70
N GLY A 41 -9.76 1.54 6.38
CA GLY A 41 -10.98 2.22 5.97
C GLY A 41 -11.68 1.59 4.76
N LEU A 42 -11.22 0.43 4.29
CA LEU A 42 -11.85 -0.30 3.19
C LEU A 42 -12.96 -1.22 3.69
N LEU A 43 -13.89 -1.59 2.82
CA LEU A 43 -15.03 -2.46 3.18
C LEU A 43 -14.63 -3.91 3.43
N ILE A 44 -13.46 -4.33 2.96
CA ILE A 44 -13.01 -5.72 3.01
C ILE A 44 -11.54 -5.79 3.41
N GLU A 45 -11.19 -6.92 4.01
CA GLU A 45 -9.81 -7.27 4.27
C GLU A 45 -8.97 -7.19 2.98
N THR A 46 -7.83 -6.53 3.09
CA THR A 46 -6.94 -6.25 1.97
C THR A 46 -5.52 -6.70 2.30
N VAL A 47 -4.88 -7.36 1.34
CA VAL A 47 -3.47 -7.77 1.44
C VAL A 47 -2.66 -6.91 0.49
N PHE A 48 -1.71 -6.17 1.04
CA PHE A 48 -0.73 -5.38 0.30
C PHE A 48 0.47 -6.25 -0.07
N LEU A 49 0.77 -6.33 -1.36
CA LEU A 49 1.84 -7.12 -1.93
C LEU A 49 3.10 -6.25 -2.04
N CYS A 50 3.89 -6.17 -0.97
CA CYS A 50 4.96 -5.16 -0.83
C CYS A 50 6.12 -5.34 -1.83
N PHE A 51 6.28 -6.52 -2.43
CA PHE A 51 7.21 -6.73 -3.54
C PHE A 51 6.69 -6.14 -4.88
N GLN A 52 5.39 -5.86 -4.98
CA GLN A 52 4.78 -5.27 -6.18
C GLN A 52 4.68 -3.74 -6.06
N ILE A 53 5.84 -3.08 -6.13
CA ILE A 53 5.94 -1.62 -6.15
C ILE A 53 5.75 -1.12 -7.58
N ARG A 54 5.02 -0.01 -7.75
CA ARG A 54 4.78 0.63 -9.05
C ARG A 54 4.89 2.15 -8.94
N SER A 55 5.37 2.78 -10.02
CA SER A 55 5.29 4.22 -10.22
C SER A 55 4.15 4.52 -11.18
N LEU A 56 3.20 5.36 -10.77
CA LEU A 56 1.98 5.67 -11.53
C LEU A 56 1.75 7.18 -11.62
N ASP A 57 1.20 7.64 -12.74
CA ASP A 57 0.74 9.02 -12.89
C ASP A 57 -0.41 9.30 -11.92
N LEU A 58 -0.36 10.45 -11.21
CA LEU A 58 -1.36 10.86 -10.22
C LEU A 58 -2.77 10.96 -10.82
N LYS A 59 -2.90 11.26 -12.12
CA LYS A 59 -4.18 11.35 -12.85
C LYS A 59 -4.89 10.00 -12.97
N ARG A 60 -4.23 8.88 -12.68
CA ARG A 60 -4.85 7.55 -12.64
C ARG A 60 -5.68 7.31 -11.38
N PHE A 61 -5.56 8.18 -10.38
CA PHE A 61 -6.27 8.05 -9.11
C PHE A 61 -7.50 8.96 -9.09
N PRO A 62 -8.62 8.50 -8.52
CA PRO A 62 -9.76 9.37 -8.25
C PRO A 62 -9.38 10.44 -7.23
N SER A 63 -10.08 11.58 -7.25
CA SER A 63 -9.86 12.67 -6.30
C SER A 63 -10.19 12.28 -4.87
N GLN A 64 -11.15 11.37 -4.67
CA GLN A 64 -11.54 10.88 -3.35
C GLN A 64 -10.75 9.62 -2.99
N PRO A 65 -10.02 9.60 -1.86
CA PRO A 65 -9.36 8.40 -1.38
C PRO A 65 -10.37 7.36 -0.93
N SER A 66 -10.12 6.08 -1.24
CA SER A 66 -10.99 4.96 -0.81
C SER A 66 -10.81 4.57 0.67
N GLY A 67 -9.74 5.04 1.31
CA GLY A 67 -9.39 4.71 2.68
C GLY A 67 -8.03 5.29 3.06
N LYS A 68 -7.64 5.11 4.33
CA LYS A 68 -6.33 5.50 4.86
C LYS A 68 -5.87 4.44 5.85
N LEU A 69 -4.62 3.99 5.68
CA LEU A 69 -3.99 3.10 6.66
C LEU A 69 -3.76 3.82 7.99
N SER A 70 -3.88 3.10 9.09
CA SER A 70 -3.33 3.56 10.37
C SER A 70 -1.81 3.73 10.26
N ASP A 71 -1.24 4.63 11.08
CA ASP A 71 0.21 4.89 11.05
C ASP A 71 1.01 3.62 11.37
N ALA A 72 0.52 2.80 12.30
CA ALA A 72 1.12 1.50 12.64
C ALA A 72 1.16 0.56 11.42
N LYS A 73 0.08 0.47 10.64
CA LYS A 73 0.08 -0.39 9.44
C LYS A 73 0.87 0.20 8.29
N MET A 74 0.94 1.52 8.17
CA MET A 74 1.85 2.15 7.21
C MET A 74 3.31 1.79 7.53
N GLN A 75 3.70 1.79 8.82
CA GLN A 75 5.04 1.36 9.25
C GLN A 75 5.34 -0.11 8.91
N ASP A 76 4.36 -1.01 9.07
CA ASP A 76 4.50 -2.41 8.65
C ASP A 76 4.76 -2.52 7.14
N ILE A 77 4.00 -1.76 6.32
CA ILE A 77 4.18 -1.71 4.87
C ILE A 77 5.61 -1.28 4.52
N GLU A 78 6.10 -0.19 5.12
CA GLU A 78 7.46 0.28 4.82
C GLU A 78 8.54 -0.72 5.24
N THR A 79 8.37 -1.35 6.39
CA THR A 79 9.31 -2.38 6.90
C THR A 79 9.38 -3.55 5.95
N VAL A 80 8.23 -4.05 5.49
CA VAL A 80 8.18 -5.17 4.54
C VAL A 80 8.67 -4.76 3.14
N VAL A 81 8.42 -3.53 2.71
CA VAL A 81 9.01 -2.98 1.47
C VAL A 81 10.53 -2.95 1.55
N ARG A 82 11.11 -2.48 2.66
CA ARG A 82 12.57 -2.48 2.87
C ARG A 82 13.13 -3.90 2.83
N TYR A 83 12.49 -4.85 3.52
CA TYR A 83 12.82 -6.28 3.45
C TYR A 83 12.80 -6.80 2.01
N CYS A 84 11.76 -6.47 1.22
CA CYS A 84 11.63 -6.87 -0.18
C CYS A 84 12.76 -6.32 -1.09
N LEU A 85 13.37 -5.19 -0.69
CA LEU A 85 14.45 -4.53 -1.41
C LEU A 85 15.84 -4.80 -0.82
N GLY A 86 15.94 -5.59 0.26
CA GLY A 86 17.20 -5.85 0.96
C GLY A 86 17.76 -4.64 1.72
N LEU A 87 16.88 -3.77 2.22
CA LEU A 87 17.19 -2.55 2.99
C LEU A 87 16.83 -2.69 4.47
#